data_AF-A0A258H8V7-F1
#
_entry.id   AF-A0A258H8V7-F1
#
_cell.length_a   1.000
_cell.length_b   1.000
_cell.length_c   1.000
_cell.angle_alpha   90.00
_cell.angle_beta   90.00
_cell.angle_gamma   90.00
#
_symmetry.space_group_name_H-M   'P 1'
#
loop_
_entity.id
_entity.type
_entity.pdbx_description
1 polymer ?
#
loop_
_entity_poly.entity_id
_entity_poly.type
_entity_poly.pdbx_seq_one_letter_code
_entity_poly.pdbx_strand_id
1 'polypeptide(L)'
;MSELPEKQVKRLRALIQEAETNLAAAKELLISIIGDDDRVVTPRSSTEEVGGKVVEGIFDGQMMLGPDGKNYPIPANYASKSKLVEG
;
A
#
# COMPACT_ATOMS: atom_id res chain seq x y z
N MET A 1 36.16 -25.37 -26.15
CA MET A 1 35.49 -25.82 -24.91
C MET A 1 34.67 -24.66 -24.30
N SER A 2 33.53 -24.30 -24.90
CA SER A 2 32.70 -23.20 -24.39
C SER A 2 31.18 -23.45 -24.47
N GLU A 3 30.71 -24.63 -24.90
CA GLU A 3 29.27 -24.91 -25.06
C GLU A 3 28.52 -25.22 -23.75
N LEU A 4 29.25 -25.62 -22.70
CA LEU A 4 28.71 -25.92 -21.37
C LEU A 4 28.05 -24.70 -20.70
N PRO A 5 28.70 -23.52 -20.62
CA PRO A 5 28.08 -22.33 -20.05
C PRO A 5 26.89 -21.83 -20.87
N GLU A 6 26.90 -21.96 -22.20
CA GLU A 6 25.77 -21.54 -23.04
C GLU A 6 24.50 -22.38 -22.79
N LYS A 7 24.65 -23.70 -22.64
CA LYS A 7 23.53 -24.59 -22.27
C LYS A 7 22.99 -24.27 -20.88
N GLN A 8 23.86 -23.97 -19.92
CA GLN A 8 23.44 -23.57 -18.56
C GLN A 8 22.69 -22.23 -18.58
N VAL A 9 23.18 -21.23 -19.31
CA VAL A 9 22.51 -19.94 -19.46
C VAL A 9 21.15 -20.10 -20.14
N LYS A 10 21.05 -20.93 -21.18
CA LYS A 10 19.76 -21.21 -21.85
C LYS A 10 18.77 -21.88 -20.88
N ARG A 11 19.23 -22.80 -20.04
CA ARG A 11 18.40 -23.45 -19.02
C ARG A 11 17.95 -22.46 -17.94
N LEU A 12 18.85 -21.59 -17.46
CA LEU A 12 18.52 -20.53 -16.51
C LEU A 12 17.48 -19.55 -17.06
N ARG A 13 17.60 -19.16 -18.34
CA ARG A 13 16.60 -18.31 -19.01
C ARG A 13 15.22 -18.97 -19.07
N ALA A 14 15.17 -20.27 -19.39
CA ALA A 14 13.91 -21.01 -19.40
C ALA A 14 13.27 -21.07 -18.00
N LEU A 15 14.08 -21.31 -16.95
CA LEU A 15 13.60 -21.31 -15.57
C LEU A 15 13.08 -19.94 -15.11
N ILE A 16 13.74 -18.85 -15.52
CA ILE A 16 13.27 -17.49 -15.23
C ILE A 16 11.92 -17.25 -15.92
N GLN A 17 11.79 -17.61 -17.20
CA GLN A 17 10.56 -17.41 -17.95
C GLN A 17 9.38 -18.21 -17.35
N GLU A 18 9.64 -19.43 -16.87
CA GLU A 18 8.65 -20.24 -16.16
C GLU A 18 8.23 -19.57 -14.84
N ALA A 19 9.19 -19.08 -14.06
CA ALA A 19 8.92 -18.37 -12.81
C ALA A 19 8.13 -17.07 -13.03
N GLU A 20 8.44 -16.30 -14.08
CA GLU A 20 7.68 -15.11 -14.47
C GLU A 20 6.24 -15.44 -14.83
N THR A 21 6.03 -16.54 -15.56
CA THR A 21 4.69 -17.02 -15.92
C THR A 21 3.88 -17.43 -14.68
N ASN A 22 4.52 -18.15 -13.75
CA ASN A 22 3.89 -18.53 -12.49
C ASN A 22 3.57 -17.32 -11.61
N LEU A 23 4.46 -16.32 -11.57
CA LEU A 23 4.20 -15.07 -10.86
C LEU A 23 3.00 -14.32 -11.45
N ALA A 24 2.88 -14.28 -12.79
CA ALA A 24 1.73 -13.67 -13.45
C ALA A 24 0.43 -14.41 -13.07
N ALA A 25 0.43 -15.74 -13.12
CA ALA A 25 -0.73 -16.54 -12.71
C ALA A 25 -1.11 -16.31 -11.23
N ALA A 26 -0.13 -16.27 -10.34
CA ALA A 26 -0.36 -16.00 -8.92
C ALA A 26 -0.93 -14.60 -8.68
N LYS A 27 -0.47 -13.59 -9.42
CA LYS A 27 -1.02 -12.22 -9.37
C LYS A 27 -2.48 -12.18 -9.82
N GLU A 28 -2.83 -12.84 -10.92
CA GLU A 28 -4.22 -12.93 -11.39
C GLU A 28 -5.13 -13.61 -10.35
N LEU A 29 -4.65 -14.67 -9.70
CA LEU A 29 -5.38 -15.33 -8.61
C LEU A 29 -5.55 -14.42 -7.40
N LEU A 30 -4.52 -13.65 -7.03
CA LEU A 30 -4.62 -12.66 -5.94
C LEU A 30 -5.64 -11.57 -6.26
N ILE A 31 -5.63 -11.03 -7.49
CA ILE A 31 -6.62 -10.03 -7.94
C ILE A 31 -8.03 -10.61 -7.88
N SER A 32 -8.20 -11.88 -8.28
CA SER A 32 -9.50 -12.57 -8.22
C SER A 32 -10.00 -12.80 -6.79
N ILE A 33 -9.10 -13.11 -5.85
CA ILE A 33 -9.45 -13.41 -4.46
C ILE A 33 -9.68 -12.13 -3.63
N ILE A 34 -8.85 -11.11 -3.82
CA ILE A 34 -8.84 -9.89 -3.00
C ILE A 34 -9.70 -8.79 -3.63
N GLY A 35 -9.97 -8.86 -4.94
CA GLY A 35 -10.57 -7.77 -5.71
C GLY A 35 -9.54 -6.70 -6.06
N ASP A 36 -9.81 -5.92 -7.12
CA ASP A 36 -8.97 -4.83 -7.67
C ASP A 36 -8.92 -3.61 -6.72
N ASP A 37 -8.56 -3.79 -5.45
CA ASP A 37 -8.37 -2.68 -4.50
C ASP A 37 -6.92 -2.18 -4.44
N ASP A 38 -6.05 -2.65 -5.34
CA ASP A 38 -4.65 -2.19 -5.43
C ASP A 38 -4.35 -1.51 -6.77
N ARG A 39 -5.26 -0.61 -7.16
CA ARG A 39 -4.86 0.47 -8.06
C ARG A 39 -4.28 1.59 -7.20
N VAL A 40 -2.96 1.55 -6.98
CA VAL A 40 -2.03 2.68 -7.22
C VAL A 40 -0.63 2.41 -6.62
N VAL A 41 0.30 2.17 -7.55
CA VAL A 41 1.77 2.39 -7.60
C VAL A 41 2.75 1.28 -7.20
N THR A 42 3.58 0.93 -8.18
CA THR A 42 4.86 0.22 -8.07
C THR A 42 5.95 1.12 -7.40
N PRO A 43 7.21 0.68 -7.23
CA PRO A 43 7.79 0.40 -5.93
C PRO A 43 8.89 1.41 -5.55
N ARG A 44 8.77 2.12 -4.41
CA ARG A 44 9.93 2.72 -3.75
C ARG A 44 9.79 2.65 -2.24
N SER A 45 10.72 1.90 -1.64
CA SER A 45 11.00 1.84 -0.20
C SER A 45 9.83 1.27 0.61
N SER A 46 9.91 0.01 1.02
CA SER A 46 10.44 -0.27 2.36
C SER A 46 9.80 0.67 3.39
N THR A 47 8.57 0.39 3.79
CA THR A 47 8.21 0.03 5.18
C THR A 47 6.71 -0.23 5.19
N GLU A 48 6.36 -1.52 5.25
CA GLU A 48 5.06 -1.93 5.79
C GLU A 48 5.06 -1.53 7.27
N GLU A 49 4.65 -0.29 7.57
CA GLU A 49 4.12 0.01 8.89
C GLU A 49 2.63 -0.32 8.82
N VAL A 50 2.24 -1.37 9.55
CA VAL A 50 0.87 -1.54 10.02
C VAL A 50 0.58 -0.37 10.98
N GLY A 51 0.39 0.80 10.38
CA GLY A 51 0.16 2.06 11.04
C GLY A 51 -0.84 2.79 10.17
N GLY A 52 -2.14 2.59 10.46
CA GLY A 52 -3.19 3.35 9.80
C GLY A 52 -2.79 4.83 9.82
N LYS A 53 -2.93 5.52 8.68
CA LYS A 53 -2.53 6.92 8.53
C LYS A 53 -3.13 7.75 9.67
N VAL A 54 -2.29 8.13 10.64
CA VAL A 54 -2.68 9.04 11.70
C VAL A 54 -2.79 10.41 11.05
N VAL A 55 -4.02 10.86 10.86
CA VAL A 55 -4.29 12.20 10.30
C VAL A 55 -4.48 13.14 11.48
N GLU A 56 -3.47 13.95 11.73
CA GLU A 56 -3.54 15.07 12.67
C GLU A 56 -4.23 16.25 12.00
N GLY A 57 -4.93 17.08 12.75
CA GLY A 57 -5.71 18.17 12.18
C GLY A 57 -6.25 19.14 13.22
N ILE A 58 -6.76 20.27 12.75
CA ILE A 58 -7.39 21.28 13.60
C ILE A 58 -8.88 20.96 13.69
N PHE A 59 -9.39 20.79 14.91
CA PHE A 59 -10.81 20.57 15.15
C PHE A 59 -11.52 21.91 15.33
N ASP A 60 -12.54 22.17 14.51
CA ASP A 60 -13.29 23.44 14.51
C ASP A 60 -14.58 23.41 15.36
N GLY A 61 -14.87 22.28 16.02
CA GLY A 61 -16.09 22.07 16.81
C GLY A 61 -17.12 21.14 16.15
N GLN A 62 -17.02 20.90 14.85
CA GLN A 62 -17.90 19.96 14.11
C GLN A 62 -17.11 18.99 13.22
N MET A 63 -15.99 19.45 12.65
CA MET A 63 -15.16 18.71 11.72
C MET A 63 -13.67 18.85 12.08
N MET A 64 -12.88 17.86 11.71
CA MET A 64 -11.42 17.94 11.76
C MET A 64 -10.91 18.31 10.37
N LEU A 65 -10.17 19.41 10.29
CA LEU A 65 -9.47 19.82 9.08
C LEU A 65 -8.06 19.21 9.08
N GLY A 66 -7.79 18.30 8.15
CA GLY A 66 -6.45 17.75 7.95
C GLY A 66 -5.51 18.74 7.25
N PRO A 67 -4.18 18.52 7.33
CA PRO A 67 -3.16 19.37 6.69
C PRO A 67 -3.29 19.40 5.16
N ASP A 68 -3.92 18.39 4.57
CA ASP A 68 -4.20 18.29 3.14
C ASP A 68 -5.45 19.09 2.72
N GLY A 69 -6.06 19.85 3.63
CA GLY A 69 -7.30 20.61 3.39
C GLY A 69 -8.56 19.75 3.30
N LYS A 70 -8.49 18.49 3.74
CA LYS A 70 -9.63 17.56 3.78
C LYS A 70 -10.40 17.70 5.09
N ASN A 71 -11.72 17.76 5.00
CA ASN A 71 -12.62 17.76 6.15
C ASN A 71 -13.03 16.34 6.53
N TYR A 72 -12.86 16.01 7.80
CA TYR A 72 -13.27 14.74 8.39
C TYR A 72 -14.41 15.00 9.37
N PRO A 73 -15.61 14.45 9.13
CA PRO A 73 -16.74 14.64 10.04
C PRO A 73 -16.48 13.88 11.35
N ILE A 74 -16.61 14.58 12.49
CA ILE A 74 -16.43 13.97 13.82
C ILE A 74 -17.81 13.79 14.47
N PRO A 75 -18.13 12.60 15.00
CA PRO A 75 -19.39 12.38 15.70
C PRO A 75 -19.55 13.30 16.93
N ALA A 76 -20.78 13.77 17.15
CA ALA A 76 -21.09 14.81 18.16
C ALA A 76 -20.67 14.45 19.60
N ASN A 77 -20.59 13.16 19.93
CA ASN A 77 -20.16 12.66 21.24
C ASN A 77 -18.64 12.72 21.50
N TYR A 78 -17.82 13.04 20.48
CA TYR A 78 -16.37 13.20 20.61
C TYR A 78 -15.94 14.68 20.68
N ALA A 79 -16.76 15.60 20.14
CA ALA A 79 -16.52 17.04 20.20
C ALA A 79 -16.46 17.57 21.65
N SER A 80 -17.22 16.95 22.56
CA SER A 80 -17.34 17.42 23.95
C SER A 80 -16.17 16.99 24.86
N LYS A 81 -15.19 16.22 24.36
CA LYS A 81 -14.04 15.73 25.13
C LYS A 81 -12.73 16.44 24.83
N SER A 82 -12.69 17.37 23.87
CA SER A 82 -11.54 18.27 23.72
C SER A 82 -11.54 19.25 24.89
N LYS A 83 -10.69 18.97 25.88
CA LYS A 83 -10.39 19.90 26.96
C LYS A 83 -9.86 21.19 26.32
N LEU A 84 -10.64 22.27 26.38
CA LEU A 84 -10.17 23.61 26.06
C LEU A 84 -9.06 23.92 27.07
N VAL A 85 -7.80 23.88 26.66
CA VAL A 85 -6.70 24.37 27.49
C VAL A 85 -6.65 25.87 27.22
N GLU A 86 -7.33 26.62 28.06
CA GLU A 86 -7.14 28.06 28.18
C GLU A 86 -5.73 28.33 28.70
N GLY A 87 -5.03 29.25 28.02
CA GLY A 87 -3.80 29.86 28.52
C GLY A 87 -4.11 30.96 29.52
#